data_AF-A0A381XX58-F1
#
_entry.id   AF-A0A381XX58-F1
#
_cell.length_a   1.000
_cell.length_b   1.000
_cell.length_c   1.000
_cell.angle_alpha   90.00
_cell.angle_beta   90.00
_cell.angle_gamma   90.00
#
_symmetry.space_group_name_H-M   'P 1'
#
loop_
_entity.id
_entity.type
_entity.pdbx_description
1 polymer ?
#
loop_
_entity_poly.entity_id
_entity_poly.type
_entity_poly.pdbx_seq_one_letter_code
_entity_poly.pdbx_strand_id
1 'polypeptide(L)'
;MKTFMLLLAFTVTDPSGIERDEIVNVLSRHFDTKPECVEFVQDWEDTIRSRGLDAVEDMLKEGYKVDLVHVGCTEKPNLEVLTSKLEEAPFEQVGNEDEMDAQ
;
A
#
# COMPACT_ATOMS: atom_id res chain seq x y z
N MET A 1 18.37 -15.84 -5.66
CA MET A 1 18.00 -16.07 -4.24
C MET A 1 16.67 -15.34 -4.01
N LYS A 2 15.77 -15.88 -3.19
CA LYS A 2 14.49 -15.23 -2.90
C LYS A 2 14.69 -14.22 -1.77
N THR A 3 14.13 -13.03 -1.94
CA THR A 3 14.14 -11.96 -0.93
C THR A 3 12.80 -11.92 -0.24
N PHE A 4 12.80 -11.79 1.09
CA PHE A 4 11.58 -11.66 1.88
C PHE A 4 11.44 -10.21 2.38
N MET A 5 10.20 -9.75 2.48
CA MET A 5 9.86 -8.41 2.90
C MET A 5 8.81 -8.45 4.01
N LEU A 6 8.95 -7.57 5.00
CA LEU A 6 7.87 -7.27 5.95
C LEU A 6 6.74 -6.57 5.18
N LEU A 7 5.56 -7.17 5.22
CA LEU A 7 4.32 -6.69 4.64
C LEU A 7 3.41 -6.15 5.75
N LEU A 8 3.02 -4.90 5.62
CA LEU A 8 1.96 -4.27 6.42
C LEU A 8 0.80 -3.96 5.48
N ALA A 9 -0.39 -4.47 5.77
CA ALA A 9 -1.57 -4.23 4.96
C ALA A 9 -2.59 -3.43 5.75
N PHE A 10 -3.08 -2.34 5.15
CA PHE A 10 -4.00 -1.39 5.78
C PHE A 10 -5.27 -1.26 4.94
N THR A 11 -6.40 -1.10 5.61
CA THR A 11 -7.58 -0.49 5.00
C THR A 11 -7.63 0.99 5.33
N VAL A 12 -8.29 1.77 4.48
CA VAL A 12 -8.41 3.22 4.64
C VAL A 12 -9.89 3.56 4.76
N THR A 13 -10.23 4.26 5.82
CA THR A 13 -11.57 4.84 6.01
C THR A 13 -11.51 6.33 5.73
N ASP A 14 -12.39 6.79 4.85
CA ASP A 14 -12.46 8.21 4.50
C ASP A 14 -13.16 9.05 5.60
N PRO A 15 -13.09 10.40 5.52
CA PRO A 15 -13.71 11.27 6.52
C PRO A 15 -15.24 11.16 6.61
N SER A 16 -15.90 10.55 5.62
CA SER A 16 -17.34 10.28 5.67
C SER A 16 -17.68 8.97 6.40
N GLY A 17 -16.65 8.23 6.82
CA GLY A 17 -16.78 6.94 7.51
C GLY A 17 -16.93 5.76 6.56
N ILE A 18 -16.64 5.93 5.26
CA ILE A 18 -16.70 4.85 4.28
C ILE A 18 -15.33 4.18 4.22
N GLU A 19 -15.28 2.91 4.60
CA GLU A 19 -14.12 2.06 4.37
C GLU A 19 -13.97 1.79 2.88
N ARG A 20 -12.77 2.04 2.36
CA ARG A 20 -12.43 1.76 0.97
C ARG A 20 -12.08 0.27 0.84
N ASP A 21 -12.56 -0.36 -0.23
CA ASP A 21 -12.23 -1.77 -0.55
C ASP A 21 -10.74 -1.99 -0.90
N GLU A 22 -9.97 -0.91 -1.03
CA GLU A 22 -8.55 -0.95 -1.37
C GLU A 22 -7.68 -1.29 -0.16
N ILE A 23 -6.91 -2.37 -0.28
CA ILE A 23 -5.89 -2.73 0.70
C ILE A 23 -4.56 -2.13 0.29
N VAL A 24 -4.04 -1.21 1.10
CA VAL A 24 -2.74 -0.60 0.92
C VAL A 24 -1.67 -1.51 1.51
N ASN A 25 -0.75 -1.99 0.66
CA ASN A 25 0.34 -2.87 1.05
C ASN A 25 1.66 -2.08 1.14
N VAL A 26 2.25 -2.01 2.33
CA VAL A 26 3.54 -1.37 2.58
C VAL A 26 4.60 -2.44 2.80
N LEU A 27 5.67 -2.38 2.00
CA LEU A 27 6.85 -3.24 2.15
C LEU A 27 7.94 -2.48 2.89
N SER A 28 8.09 -2.73 4.18
CA SER A 28 8.84 -1.85 5.08
C SER A 28 10.28 -2.29 5.34
N ARG A 29 10.58 -3.60 5.25
CA ARG A 29 11.90 -4.14 5.61
C ARG A 29 12.28 -5.36 4.79
N HIS A 30 13.57 -5.50 4.50
CA HIS A 30 14.19 -6.61 3.78
C HIS A 30 14.74 -7.69 4.72
N PHE A 31 14.62 -8.96 4.31
CA PHE A 31 15.23 -10.12 4.94
C PHE A 31 15.81 -11.08 3.90
N ASP A 32 16.96 -11.67 4.21
CA ASP A 32 17.62 -12.64 3.36
C ASP A 32 16.93 -14.01 3.40
N THR A 33 16.26 -14.31 4.51
CA THR A 33 15.61 -15.60 4.71
C THR A 33 14.20 -15.47 5.26
N LYS A 34 13.35 -16.46 4.96
CA LYS A 34 11.97 -16.52 5.48
C LYS A 34 11.92 -16.63 7.01
N PRO A 35 12.71 -17.51 7.67
CA PRO A 35 12.65 -17.67 9.12
C PRO A 35 12.95 -16.35 9.86
N GLU A 36 13.98 -15.62 9.43
CA GLU A 36 14.34 -14.33 10.00
C GLU A 36 13.19 -13.31 9.93
N CYS A 37 12.50 -13.25 8.79
CA CYS A 37 11.32 -12.39 8.65
C CYS A 37 10.19 -12.80 9.59
N VAL A 38 9.91 -14.11 9.69
CA VAL A 38 8.81 -14.62 10.53
C VAL A 38 9.10 -14.40 12.01
N GLU A 39 10.33 -14.66 12.45
CA GLU A 39 10.77 -14.38 13.83
C GLU A 39 10.64 -12.87 14.13
N PHE A 40 11.05 -12.00 13.20
CA PHE A 40 10.87 -10.57 13.36
C PHE A 40 9.40 -10.18 13.52
N VAL A 41 8.50 -10.73 12.70
CA VAL A 41 7.05 -10.46 12.82
C VAL A 41 6.56 -10.92 14.19
N GLN A 42 6.91 -12.12 14.63
CA GLN A 42 6.47 -12.65 15.92
C GLN A 42 6.94 -11.80 17.11
N ASP A 43 8.19 -11.32 17.06
CA ASP A 43 8.76 -10.51 18.14
C ASP A 43 8.22 -9.07 18.17
N TRP A 44 7.84 -8.53 17.01
CA TRP A 44 7.52 -7.10 16.86
C TRP A 44 6.06 -6.81 16.53
N GLU A 45 5.19 -7.81 16.33
CA GLU A 45 3.80 -7.61 15.89
C GLU A 45 3.06 -6.60 16.76
N ASP A 46 3.12 -6.74 18.09
CA ASP A 46 2.43 -5.83 19.01
C ASP A 46 2.96 -4.39 18.94
N THR A 47 4.27 -4.25 18.74
CA THR A 47 4.90 -2.93 18.59
C THR A 47 4.54 -2.30 17.25
N ILE A 48 4.47 -3.10 16.18
CA ILE A 48 4.07 -2.66 14.85
C ILE A 48 2.59 -2.25 14.85
N ARG A 49 1.72 -3.03 15.50
CA ARG A 49 0.29 -2.72 15.63
C ARG A 49 0.06 -1.43 16.41
N SER A 50 0.86 -1.16 17.44
CA SER A 50 0.70 0.05 18.25
C SER A 50 1.30 1.30 17.62
N ARG A 51 2.46 1.22 16.95
CA ARG A 51 3.20 2.40 16.45
C ARG A 51 3.16 2.60 14.94
N GLY A 52 2.99 1.51 14.19
CA GLY A 52 2.96 1.55 12.73
C GLY A 52 1.68 2.19 12.19
N LEU A 53 0.59 2.12 12.94
CA LEU A 53 -0.70 2.72 12.59
C LEU A 53 -0.61 4.25 12.58
N ASP A 54 -0.18 4.85 13.70
CA ASP A 54 -0.03 6.30 13.84
C ASP A 54 0.82 6.91 12.72
N ALA A 55 1.95 6.28 12.41
CA ALA A 55 2.86 6.76 11.37
C ALA A 55 2.24 6.75 9.96
N VAL A 56 1.35 5.80 9.66
CA VAL A 56 0.68 5.73 8.36
C VAL A 56 -0.52 6.68 8.32
N GLU A 57 -1.25 6.83 9.43
CA GLU A 57 -2.35 7.80 9.55
C GLU A 57 -1.83 9.23 9.37
N ASP A 58 -0.68 9.56 9.98
CA ASP A 58 -0.01 10.86 9.86
C ASP A 58 0.43 11.20 8.42
N MET A 59 0.59 10.20 7.55
CA MET A 59 0.91 10.43 6.13
C MET A 59 -0.31 10.75 5.27
N LEU A 60 -1.52 10.48 5.78
CA LEU A 60 -2.76 10.75 5.07
C LEU A 60 -3.26 12.17 5.33
N LYS A 61 -4.23 12.61 4.53
CA LYS A 61 -4.92 13.88 4.77
C LYS A 61 -5.76 13.78 6.04
N GLU A 62 -5.96 14.94 6.69
CA GLU A 62 -6.78 15.03 7.89
C GLU A 62 -8.17 14.41 7.69
N GLY A 63 -8.63 13.66 8.69
CA GLY A 63 -9.92 12.98 8.69
C GLY A 63 -9.93 11.58 8.07
N TYR A 64 -8.86 11.17 7.38
CA TYR A 64 -8.68 9.79 6.96
C TYR A 64 -8.16 8.95 8.13
N LYS A 65 -8.65 7.71 8.23
CA LYS A 65 -8.21 6.74 9.22
C LYS A 65 -7.67 5.50 8.53
N VAL A 66 -6.79 4.79 9.23
CA VAL A 66 -6.24 3.52 8.76
C VAL A 66 -6.46 2.44 9.80
N ASP A 67 -6.69 1.23 9.31
CA ASP A 67 -6.80 0.04 10.14
C ASP A 67 -5.81 -1.02 9.63
N LEU A 68 -4.94 -1.50 10.52
CA LEU A 68 -3.93 -2.50 10.17
C LEU A 68 -4.55 -3.90 10.19
N VAL A 69 -4.92 -4.38 9.00
CA VAL A 69 -5.59 -5.68 8.81
C VAL A 69 -4.61 -6.85 8.78
N HIS A 70 -3.36 -6.64 8.36
CA HIS A 70 -2.37 -7.72 8.29
C HIS A 70 -0.93 -7.26 8.53
N VAL A 71 -0.19 -8.07 9.27
CA VAL A 71 1.27 -7.99 9.45
C VAL A 71 1.84 -9.34 9.08
N GLY A 72 2.82 -9.39 8.18
CA GLY A 72 3.37 -10.66 7.74
C GLY A 72 4.61 -10.55 6.87
N CYS A 73 4.98 -11.67 6.26
CA CYS A 73 6.14 -11.78 5.38
C CYS A 73 5.69 -12.15 3.98
N THR A 74 6.19 -11.42 2.99
CA THR A 74 5.96 -11.72 1.57
C THR A 74 7.27 -11.86 0.82
N GLU A 75 7.26 -12.55 -0.32
CA GLU A 75 8.39 -12.52 -1.24
C GLU A 75 8.41 -11.15 -1.93
N LYS A 76 9.60 -10.58 -2.16
CA LYS A 76 9.75 -9.31 -2.87
C LYS A 76 9.01 -9.42 -4.23
N PRO A 77 8.00 -8.57 -4.48
CA PRO A 77 7.26 -8.63 -5.74
C PRO A 77 8.16 -8.24 -6.91
N ASN A 78 7.99 -8.90 -8.04
CA ASN A 78 8.64 -8.52 -9.28
C ASN A 78 7.83 -7.41 -9.96
N LEU A 79 8.28 -6.17 -9.80
CA LEU A 79 7.60 -5.00 -10.36
C LEU A 79 7.79 -4.83 -11.87
N GLU A 80 8.84 -5.41 -12.48
CA GLU A 80 9.08 -5.32 -13.93
C GLU A 80 7.98 -6.01 -14.76
N VAL A 81 7.32 -7.02 -14.16
CA VAL A 81 6.16 -7.70 -14.76
C VAL A 81 4.89 -6.84 -14.72
N LEU A 82 4.83 -5.83 -13.85
CA LEU A 82 3.68 -4.93 -13.73
C LEU A 82 3.79 -3.75 -14.69
N THR A 83 4.99 -3.21 -14.88
CA THR A 83 5.23 -2.11 -15.84
C THR A 83 4.90 -2.53 -17.26
N SER A 84 5.29 -3.75 -17.67
CA SER A 84 4.97 -4.27 -19.01
C SER A 84 3.47 -4.45 -19.27
N LYS A 85 2.65 -4.63 -18.22
CA LYS A 85 1.18 -4.74 -18.35
C LYS A 85 0.47 -3.38 -18.32
N LEU A 86 1.07 -2.37 -17.69
CA LEU A 86 0.52 -1.01 -17.64
C LEU A 86 0.77 -0.24 -18.95
N GLU A 87 1.85 -0.56 -19.66
CA GLU A 87 2.15 0.03 -20.98
C GLU A 87 1.23 -0.50 -22.10
N GLU A 88 0.55 -1.64 -21.90
CA GLU A 88 -0.38 -2.23 -22.86
C GLU A 88 -1.83 -1.76 -22.70
N ALA A 89 -2.16 -1.04 -21.62
CA ALA A 89 -3.49 -0.45 -21.45
C ALA A 89 -3.54 0.88 -22.21
N PRO A 90 -4.36 1.03 -23.28
CA PRO A 90 -4.53 2.32 -23.93
C PRO A 90 -5.15 3.27 -22.90
N PHE A 91 -4.39 4.28 -22.48
CA PHE A 91 -4.94 5.43 -21.79
C PHE A 91 -5.93 6.08 -22.76
N GLU A 92 -7.23 5.84 -22.59
CA GLU A 92 -8.24 6.61 -23.32
C GLU A 92 -8.06 8.07 -22.91
N GLN A 93 -7.55 8.86 -23.86
CA GLN A 93 -7.53 10.31 -23.74
C GLN A 93 -8.98 10.77 -23.74
N VAL A 94 -9.54 11.04 -22.55
CA VAL A 94 -10.79 11.78 -22.42
C VAL A 94 -10.49 13.19 -22.95
N GLY A 95 -10.92 13.47 -24.17
CA GLY A 95 -10.81 14.78 -24.79
C GLY A 95 -11.58 15.81 -23.99
N ASN A 96 -10.92 16.89 -23.60
CA ASN A 96 -11.59 18.12 -23.18
C ASN A 96 -12.06 18.84 -24.44
N GLU A 97 -13.30 18.62 -24.84
CA GLU A 97 -14.05 19.56 -25.67
C GLU A 97 -14.95 20.36 -24.73
N ASP A 98 -14.52 21.56 -24.35
CA ASP A 98 -15.44 22.63 -23.98
C ASP A 98 -14.88 23.96 -24.49
N GLU A 99 -15.45 24.31 -25.64
CA GLU A 99 -15.62 25.63 -26.26
C GLU A 99 -14.97 26.82 -25.56
N MET A 100 -13.90 27.31 -26.19
CA MET A 100 -13.57 28.72 -26.19
C MET A 100 -14.17 29.32 -27.47
N ASP A 101 -15.26 30.08 -27.34
CA ASP A 101 -15.51 31.19 -28.25
C ASP A 101 -16.20 32.34 -27.51
N ALA A 102 -15.39 33.35 -27.23
CA ALA A 102 -15.83 34.70 -26.92
C ALA A 102 -15.93 35.47 -28.24
N GLN A 103 -17.12 35.98 -28.57
CA GLN A 103 -17.36 37.30 -29.16
C GLN A 103 -18.85 37.59 -29.33
#